data_AF-A0AAJ2KUG9-F1
#
_entry.id   AF-A0AAJ2KUG9-F1
#
_cell.length_a   1.000
_cell.length_b   1.000
_cell.length_c   1.000
_cell.angle_alpha   90.00
_cell.angle_beta   90.00
_cell.angle_gamma   90.00
#
_symmetry.space_group_name_H-M   'P 1'
#
loop_
_entity.id
_entity.type
_entity.pdbx_description
1 polymer ?
#
loop_
_entity_poly.entity_id
_entity_poly.type
_entity_poly.pdbx_seq_one_letter_code
_entity_poly.pdbx_strand_id
1 'polypeptide(L)'
;MTSFNQATLDALKAEATNTYKIRTDGYDAYATTCPKTLRAIPGWVIGAEVAVVVVGPYEIIPTYIEYAAKGFTYHPTGTMATGAGQRIHFYKPESPKMVDGKEVRIEGVPYQCDDIIKIHDEVEAKYRAECAATDKAASEAEEARIYAEALAEIQQEEAAALADKAAVRAAQIEARIAEKSQTKPATKRTAK
;
A
#
# COMPACT_ATOMS: atom_id res chain seq x y z
N MET A 1 1.96 16.25 6.76
CA MET A 1 2.50 15.80 5.47
C MET A 1 3.68 14.88 5.76
N THR A 2 3.43 13.57 5.77
CA THR A 2 4.50 12.58 5.83
C THR A 2 5.14 12.51 4.45
N SER A 3 6.25 13.23 4.27
CA SER A 3 6.95 13.32 2.99
C SER A 3 7.36 11.94 2.48
N PHE A 4 7.25 11.76 1.15
CA PHE A 4 7.73 10.58 0.43
C PHE A 4 9.18 10.22 0.82
N ASN A 5 9.39 9.03 1.39
CA ASN A 5 10.71 8.59 1.79
C ASN A 5 11.39 7.82 0.65
N GLN A 6 12.29 8.50 -0.06
CA GLN A 6 13.06 7.92 -1.16
C GLN A 6 13.83 6.65 -0.74
N ALA A 7 14.42 6.63 0.46
CA ALA A 7 15.19 5.49 0.94
C ALA A 7 14.31 4.24 1.15
N THR A 8 13.07 4.43 1.62
CA THR A 8 12.11 3.33 1.77
C THR A 8 11.65 2.80 0.42
N LEU A 9 11.37 3.68 -0.52
CA LEU A 9 11.03 3.30 -1.89
C LEU A 9 12.17 2.49 -2.55
N ASP A 10 13.42 2.96 -2.41
CA ASP A 10 14.57 2.30 -2.99
C ASP A 10 14.80 0.91 -2.38
N ALA A 11 14.57 0.76 -1.07
CA ALA A 11 14.62 -0.54 -0.39
C ALA A 11 13.53 -1.51 -0.91
N LEU A 12 12.29 -1.03 -1.07
CA LEU A 12 11.18 -1.83 -1.62
C LEU A 12 11.46 -2.25 -3.07
N LYS A 13 12.04 -1.35 -3.88
CA LYS A 13 12.45 -1.65 -5.25
C LYS A 13 13.56 -2.69 -5.30
N ALA A 14 14.56 -2.58 -4.42
CA ALA A 14 15.64 -3.56 -4.31
C ALA A 14 15.13 -4.94 -3.88
N GLU A 15 14.22 -5.00 -2.90
CA GLU A 15 13.60 -6.23 -2.43
C GLU A 15 12.73 -6.89 -3.51
N ALA A 16 11.89 -6.11 -4.20
CA ALA A 16 11.06 -6.59 -5.29
C ALA A 16 11.91 -7.09 -6.47
N THR A 17 12.99 -6.39 -6.80
CA THR A 17 13.96 -6.81 -7.82
C THR A 17 14.64 -8.13 -7.43
N ASN A 18 15.07 -8.28 -6.18
CA ASN A 18 15.70 -9.50 -5.70
C ASN A 18 14.72 -10.68 -5.73
N THR A 19 13.46 -10.45 -5.32
CA THR A 19 12.41 -11.46 -5.37
C THR A 19 12.08 -11.88 -6.80
N TYR A 20 12.02 -10.93 -7.74
CA TYR A 20 11.84 -11.23 -9.16
C TYR A 20 13.00 -12.06 -9.73
N LYS A 21 14.24 -11.72 -9.39
CA LYS A 21 15.43 -12.46 -9.81
C LYS A 21 15.50 -13.89 -9.27
N ILE A 22 14.76 -14.24 -8.22
CA ILE A 22 14.77 -15.59 -7.61
C ILE A 22 13.59 -16.45 -8.10
N ARG A 23 12.67 -15.89 -8.90
CA ARG A 23 11.51 -16.62 -9.43
C ARG A 23 11.89 -17.45 -10.65
N THR A 24 11.59 -18.74 -10.62
CA THR A 24 11.79 -19.71 -11.71
C THR A 24 11.00 -19.33 -12.95
N ASP A 25 9.69 -19.14 -12.81
CA ASP A 25 8.85 -18.42 -13.75
C ASP A 25 8.09 -17.39 -12.90
N GLY A 26 7.48 -16.36 -13.46
CA GLY A 26 6.52 -15.58 -12.68
C GLY A 26 5.52 -16.52 -11.99
N TYR A 27 5.67 -16.71 -10.66
CA TYR A 27 4.97 -17.61 -9.73
C TYR A 27 5.48 -19.07 -9.59
N ASP A 28 6.08 -19.37 -8.43
CA ASP A 28 5.94 -20.67 -7.77
C ASP A 28 5.62 -20.44 -6.28
N ALA A 29 4.44 -20.87 -5.84
CA ALA A 29 3.98 -20.74 -4.46
C ALA A 29 4.43 -21.89 -3.55
N TYR A 30 5.05 -22.97 -4.06
CA TYR A 30 5.31 -24.20 -3.30
C TYR A 30 6.53 -25.00 -3.78
N ALA A 31 7.70 -24.37 -3.90
CA ALA A 31 8.91 -25.01 -4.42
C ALA A 31 9.37 -26.29 -3.69
N THR A 32 9.07 -26.48 -2.39
CA THR A 32 8.98 -27.82 -1.76
C THR A 32 8.15 -27.78 -0.48
N THR A 33 7.52 -28.91 -0.13
CA THR A 33 6.83 -29.11 1.15
C THR A 33 7.73 -29.89 2.10
N CYS A 34 7.97 -29.37 3.31
CA CYS A 34 8.70 -30.10 4.35
C CYS A 34 8.02 -31.46 4.61
N PRO A 35 8.68 -32.62 4.44
CA PRO A 35 8.04 -33.92 4.59
C PRO A 35 7.60 -34.22 6.04
N LYS A 36 8.01 -33.38 7.01
CA LYS A 36 7.72 -33.53 8.44
C LYS A 36 6.66 -32.55 8.96
N THR A 37 6.56 -31.35 8.40
CA THR A 37 5.66 -30.29 8.89
C THR A 37 4.62 -29.85 7.86
N LEU A 38 4.70 -30.35 6.63
CA LEU A 38 3.86 -29.99 5.48
C LEU A 38 3.82 -28.48 5.17
N ARG A 39 4.75 -27.70 5.72
CA ARG A 39 4.92 -26.27 5.42
C ARG A 39 5.85 -26.07 4.23
N ALA A 40 5.58 -25.02 3.45
CA ALA A 40 6.43 -24.63 2.33
C ALA A 40 7.84 -24.25 2.83
N ILE A 41 8.88 -24.82 2.22
CA ILE A 41 10.28 -24.43 2.43
C ILE A 41 10.75 -23.71 1.16
N PRO A 42 11.25 -22.46 1.26
CA PRO A 42 11.86 -21.79 0.12
C PRO A 42 13.22 -22.43 -0.21
N GLY A 43 13.38 -22.91 -1.45
CA GLY A 43 14.64 -23.34 -2.04
C GLY A 43 15.23 -22.27 -2.97
N TRP A 44 16.53 -22.32 -3.21
CA TRP A 44 17.28 -21.30 -3.97
C TRP A 44 17.35 -21.65 -5.46
N VAL A 45 16.90 -20.74 -6.34
CA VAL A 45 17.11 -20.77 -7.80
C VAL A 45 17.39 -19.34 -8.28
N ILE A 46 18.39 -19.15 -9.14
CA ILE A 46 18.93 -17.84 -9.52
C ILE A 46 18.51 -17.50 -10.95
N GLY A 47 17.66 -16.50 -11.18
CA GLY A 47 17.33 -15.91 -12.49
C GLY A 47 15.92 -16.25 -12.97
N ALA A 48 15.25 -15.30 -13.65
CA ALA A 48 13.99 -15.57 -14.34
C ALA A 48 14.24 -16.54 -15.51
N GLU A 49 13.77 -17.77 -15.36
CA GLU A 49 13.92 -18.81 -16.38
C GLU A 49 12.83 -18.67 -17.46
N VAL A 50 13.09 -19.28 -18.61
CA VAL A 50 12.11 -19.54 -19.66
C VAL A 50 12.24 -21.01 -20.00
N ALA A 51 11.16 -21.75 -19.79
CA ALA A 51 11.05 -23.15 -20.19
C ALA A 51 10.50 -23.26 -21.61
N VAL A 52 11.30 -23.80 -22.53
CA VAL A 52 10.91 -24.06 -23.92
C VAL A 52 10.61 -25.54 -24.07
N VAL A 53 9.40 -25.88 -24.53
CA VAL A 53 9.01 -27.27 -24.78
C VAL A 53 9.45 -27.66 -26.19
N VAL A 54 10.21 -28.75 -26.28
CA VAL A 54 10.58 -29.41 -27.54
C VAL A 54 9.93 -30.79 -27.59
N VAL A 55 9.36 -31.15 -28.73
CA VAL A 55 8.59 -32.42 -28.87
C VAL A 55 9.53 -33.56 -29.22
N GLY A 56 10.52 -33.29 -30.08
CA GLY A 56 11.52 -34.27 -30.52
C GLY A 56 12.90 -34.05 -29.90
N PRO A 57 13.65 -35.13 -29.57
CA PRO A 57 15.01 -34.99 -29.05
C PRO A 57 15.99 -34.39 -30.08
N TYR A 58 15.68 -34.48 -31.38
CA TYR A 58 16.47 -33.86 -32.46
C TYR A 58 16.32 -32.33 -32.50
N GLU A 59 15.28 -31.77 -31.88
CA GLU A 59 15.01 -30.33 -31.84
C GLU A 59 15.78 -29.61 -30.72
N ILE A 60 16.36 -30.36 -29.79
CA ILE A 60 17.08 -29.83 -28.63
C ILE A 60 18.25 -28.95 -29.06
N ILE A 61 19.14 -29.48 -29.90
CA ILE A 61 20.36 -28.78 -30.34
C ILE A 61 20.01 -27.53 -31.17
N PRO A 62 19.11 -27.60 -32.18
CA PRO A 62 18.65 -26.40 -32.90
C PRO A 62 18.09 -25.32 -31.96
N THR A 63 17.28 -25.72 -30.97
CA THR A 63 16.70 -24.79 -30.00
C THR A 63 17.78 -24.12 -29.14
N TYR A 64 18.80 -24.86 -28.70
CA TYR A 64 19.94 -24.27 -27.98
C TYR A 64 20.65 -23.21 -28.82
N ILE A 65 20.91 -23.47 -30.11
CA ILE A 65 21.58 -22.51 -31.00
C ILE A 65 20.72 -21.26 -31.22
N GLU A 66 19.41 -21.43 -31.43
CA GLU A 66 18.48 -20.33 -31.62
C GLU A 66 18.43 -19.40 -30.40
N TYR A 67 18.30 -19.97 -29.20
CA TYR A 67 18.22 -19.20 -27.96
C TYR A 67 19.56 -18.58 -27.57
N ALA A 68 20.68 -19.22 -27.89
CA ALA A 68 22.01 -18.62 -27.74
C ALA A 68 22.20 -17.41 -28.67
N ALA A 69 21.72 -17.47 -29.92
CA ALA A 69 21.75 -16.32 -30.83
C ALA A 69 20.92 -15.14 -30.30
N LYS A 70 19.80 -15.45 -29.62
CA LYS A 70 18.95 -14.48 -28.93
C LYS A 70 19.54 -13.92 -27.62
N GLY A 71 20.69 -14.43 -27.17
CA GLY A 71 21.39 -13.96 -25.98
C GLY A 71 20.91 -14.55 -24.65
N PHE A 72 20.12 -15.63 -24.70
CA PHE A 72 19.76 -16.39 -23.51
C PHE A 72 20.97 -17.16 -22.99
N THR A 73 21.10 -17.29 -21.66
CA THR A 73 22.14 -18.12 -21.05
C THR A 73 21.56 -19.45 -20.60
N TYR A 74 22.37 -20.52 -20.64
CA TYR A 74 21.88 -21.86 -20.35
C TYR A 74 21.65 -22.06 -18.86
N HIS A 75 20.51 -22.66 -18.51
CA HIS A 75 20.25 -23.06 -17.14
C HIS A 75 21.04 -24.32 -16.78
N PRO A 76 21.66 -24.41 -15.58
CA PRO A 76 22.41 -25.60 -15.16
C PRO A 76 21.56 -26.89 -15.06
N THR A 77 20.24 -26.78 -14.90
CA THR A 77 19.29 -27.91 -14.94
C THR A 77 19.21 -28.59 -16.31
N GLY A 78 19.61 -27.91 -17.39
CA GLY A 78 19.62 -28.48 -18.74
C GLY A 78 18.23 -28.85 -19.26
N THR A 79 18.05 -30.09 -19.70
CA THR A 79 16.81 -30.60 -20.28
C THR A 79 16.07 -31.50 -19.28
N MET A 80 14.79 -31.23 -19.04
CA MET A 80 13.92 -32.09 -18.22
C MET A 80 12.91 -32.84 -19.09
N ALA A 81 12.70 -34.13 -18.83
CA ALA A 81 11.65 -34.90 -19.49
C ALA A 81 10.27 -34.47 -18.98
N THR A 82 9.32 -34.32 -19.89
CA THR A 82 7.92 -34.02 -19.60
C THR A 82 7.02 -34.96 -20.40
N GLY A 83 5.77 -35.18 -19.97
CA GLY A 83 4.91 -36.22 -20.53
C GLY A 83 4.67 -36.16 -22.04
N ALA A 84 4.90 -35.01 -22.69
CA ALA A 84 4.73 -34.80 -24.13
C ALA A 84 6.02 -34.40 -24.88
N GLY A 85 7.20 -34.44 -24.23
CA GLY A 85 8.46 -33.98 -24.83
C GLY A 85 9.54 -33.66 -23.80
N GLN A 86 10.49 -32.79 -24.15
CA GLN A 86 11.49 -32.28 -23.21
C GLN A 86 11.31 -30.77 -23.01
N ARG A 87 11.63 -30.28 -21.81
CA ARG A 87 11.71 -28.84 -21.51
C ARG A 87 13.16 -28.44 -21.38
N ILE A 88 13.54 -27.38 -22.06
CA ILE A 88 14.85 -26.76 -21.97
C ILE A 88 14.71 -25.47 -21.18
N HIS A 89 15.53 -25.32 -20.14
CA HIS A 89 15.53 -24.14 -19.30
C HIS A 89 16.63 -23.17 -19.72
N PHE A 90 16.26 -21.90 -19.87
CA PHE A 90 17.15 -20.80 -20.22
C PHE A 90 16.96 -19.62 -19.27
N TYR A 91 18.00 -18.88 -18.95
CA TYR A 91 17.85 -17.57 -18.35
C TYR A 91 17.59 -16.52 -19.42
N LYS A 92 16.64 -15.62 -19.14
CA LYS A 92 16.38 -14.45 -20.00
C LYS A 92 17.62 -13.56 -20.13
N PRO A 93 17.82 -12.91 -21.28
CA PRO A 93 18.86 -11.89 -21.41
C PRO A 93 18.60 -10.71 -20.46
N GLU A 94 19.67 -10.21 -19.82
CA GLU A 94 19.59 -9.13 -18.85
C GLU A 94 19.16 -7.80 -19.49
N SER A 95 19.77 -7.47 -20.64
CA SER A 95 19.56 -6.20 -21.36
C SER A 95 19.68 -6.36 -22.88
N PRO A 96 19.09 -5.45 -23.66
CA PRO A 96 19.29 -5.39 -25.12
C PRO A 96 20.75 -5.19 -25.49
N LYS A 97 21.13 -5.60 -26.70
CA LYS A 97 22.50 -5.40 -27.18
C LYS A 97 22.69 -3.93 -27.57
N MET A 98 23.77 -3.32 -27.10
CA MET A 98 24.18 -2.00 -27.54
C MET A 98 25.01 -2.13 -28.81
N VAL A 99 24.49 -1.63 -29.94
CA VAL A 99 25.22 -1.56 -31.21
C VAL A 99 25.27 -0.09 -31.62
N ASP A 100 26.47 0.46 -31.78
CA ASP A 100 26.69 1.87 -32.16
C ASP A 100 25.96 2.89 -31.28
N GLY A 101 25.88 2.62 -29.98
CA GLY A 101 25.22 3.49 -29.00
C GLY A 101 23.70 3.50 -29.04
N LYS A 102 23.07 2.63 -29.84
CA LYS A 102 21.62 2.41 -29.85
C LYS A 102 21.28 1.05 -29.25
N GLU A 103 20.22 1.02 -28.45
CA GLU A 103 19.65 -0.23 -27.95
C GLU A 103 18.98 -0.99 -29.11
N VAL A 104 19.54 -2.15 -29.45
CA VAL A 104 18.97 -3.05 -30.43
C VAL A 104 18.31 -4.21 -29.69
N ARG A 105 16.99 -4.29 -29.81
CA ARG A 105 16.16 -5.36 -29.27
C ARG A 105 15.91 -6.41 -30.34
N ILE A 106 16.00 -7.67 -29.95
CA ILE A 106 15.64 -8.79 -30.82
C ILE A 106 14.12 -8.94 -30.76
N GLU A 107 13.49 -8.98 -31.93
CA GLU A 107 12.03 -9.08 -32.04
C GLU A 107 11.51 -10.37 -31.37
N GLY A 108 10.47 -10.23 -30.55
CA GLY A 108 9.87 -11.35 -29.81
C GLY A 108 10.67 -11.86 -28.59
N VAL A 109 11.79 -11.23 -28.22
CA VAL A 109 12.58 -11.61 -27.04
C VAL A 109 12.21 -10.76 -25.82
N PRO A 110 11.74 -11.36 -24.71
CA PRO A 110 11.54 -10.65 -23.46
C PRO A 110 12.87 -10.48 -22.71
N TYR A 111 13.17 -9.24 -22.29
CA TYR A 111 14.37 -8.91 -21.52
C TYR A 111 14.05 -8.76 -20.03
N GLN A 112 14.99 -9.13 -19.16
CA GLN A 112 14.80 -8.96 -17.70
C GLN A 112 14.60 -7.49 -17.31
N CYS A 113 15.30 -6.57 -17.98
CA CYS A 113 15.16 -5.14 -17.73
C CYS A 113 13.73 -4.63 -17.90
N ASP A 114 12.97 -5.15 -18.86
CA ASP A 114 11.60 -4.70 -19.13
C ASP A 114 10.65 -5.06 -17.99
N ASP A 115 10.80 -6.25 -17.44
CA ASP A 115 10.01 -6.72 -16.30
C ASP A 115 10.42 -5.99 -15.02
N ILE A 116 11.72 -5.72 -14.83
CA ILE A 116 12.22 -4.92 -13.69
C ILE A 116 11.67 -3.49 -13.75
N ILE A 117 11.63 -2.86 -14.93
CA ILE A 117 11.04 -1.52 -15.10
C ILE A 117 9.56 -1.55 -14.70
N LYS A 118 8.78 -2.52 -15.19
CA LYS A 118 7.36 -2.65 -14.81
C LYS A 118 7.18 -2.83 -13.31
N ILE A 119 7.98 -3.69 -12.67
CA ILE A 119 7.93 -3.91 -11.22
C ILE A 119 8.22 -2.62 -10.47
N HIS A 120 9.21 -1.86 -10.93
CA HIS A 120 9.61 -0.61 -10.31
C HIS A 120 8.49 0.43 -10.40
N ASP A 121 7.83 0.55 -11.55
CA ASP A 121 6.68 1.44 -11.77
C ASP A 121 5.48 1.01 -10.90
N GLU A 122 5.20 -0.28 -10.81
CA GLU A 122 4.12 -0.81 -9.97
C GLU A 122 4.36 -0.57 -8.47
N VAL A 123 5.58 -0.84 -8.00
CA VAL A 123 5.99 -0.60 -6.60
C VAL A 123 5.88 0.88 -6.27
N GLU A 124 6.34 1.75 -7.17
CA GLU A 124 6.26 3.19 -6.98
C GLU A 124 4.82 3.70 -6.97
N ALA A 125 3.98 3.24 -7.90
CA ALA A 125 2.57 3.62 -7.93
C ALA A 125 1.84 3.20 -6.65
N LYS A 126 2.07 1.96 -6.17
CA LYS A 126 1.48 1.46 -4.92
C LYS A 126 1.95 2.27 -3.71
N TYR A 127 3.26 2.49 -3.58
CA TYR A 127 3.83 3.24 -2.47
C TYR A 127 3.31 4.68 -2.43
N ARG A 128 3.21 5.35 -3.59
CA ARG A 128 2.63 6.70 -3.68
C ARG A 128 1.15 6.73 -3.27
N ALA A 129 0.37 5.73 -3.67
CA ALA A 129 -1.03 5.62 -3.29
C ALA A 129 -1.20 5.40 -1.76
N GLU A 130 -0.35 4.57 -1.15
CA GLU A 130 -0.34 4.35 0.30
C GLU A 130 0.03 5.62 1.07
N CYS A 131 1.03 6.37 0.61
CA CYS A 131 1.37 7.67 1.20
C CYS A 131 0.20 8.64 1.11
N ALA A 132 -0.43 8.76 -0.06
CA ALA A 132 -1.58 9.65 -0.26
C ALA A 132 -2.79 9.27 0.61
N ALA A 133 -3.07 7.97 0.76
CA ALA A 133 -4.13 7.47 1.63
C ALA A 133 -3.83 7.79 3.11
N THR A 134 -2.57 7.60 3.53
CA THR A 134 -2.12 7.90 4.90
C THR A 134 -2.19 9.39 5.20
N ASP A 135 -1.70 10.24 4.29
CA ASP A 135 -1.78 11.69 4.43
C ASP A 135 -3.23 12.16 4.50
N LYS A 136 -4.11 11.61 3.64
CA LYS A 136 -5.54 11.92 3.66
C LYS A 136 -6.18 11.53 4.99
N ALA A 137 -5.93 10.32 5.48
CA ALA A 137 -6.47 9.87 6.77
C ALA A 137 -5.96 10.73 7.94
N ALA A 138 -4.70 11.17 7.90
CA ALA A 138 -4.14 12.07 8.90
C ALA A 138 -4.80 13.46 8.86
N SER A 139 -5.03 14.01 7.66
CA SER A 139 -5.75 15.27 7.48
C SER A 139 -7.19 15.18 7.97
N GLU A 140 -7.93 14.13 7.61
CA GLU A 140 -9.31 13.92 8.06
C GLU A 140 -9.40 13.76 9.59
N ALA A 141 -8.45 13.05 10.20
CA ALA A 141 -8.39 12.89 11.65
C ALA A 141 -8.10 14.23 12.36
N GLU A 142 -7.22 15.05 11.80
CA GLU A 142 -6.90 16.37 12.33
C GLU A 142 -8.09 17.33 12.20
N GLU A 143 -8.76 17.35 11.04
CA GLU A 143 -9.98 18.14 10.82
C GLU A 143 -11.10 17.73 11.78
N ALA A 144 -11.30 16.43 11.99
CA ALA A 144 -12.28 15.93 12.96
C ALA A 144 -11.94 16.36 14.40
N ARG A 145 -10.65 16.36 14.77
CA ARG A 145 -10.21 16.82 16.09
C ARG A 145 -10.49 18.31 16.28
N ILE A 146 -10.10 19.14 15.30
CA ILE A 146 -10.33 20.59 15.34
C ILE A 146 -11.83 20.90 15.40
N TYR A 147 -12.65 20.20 14.61
CA TYR A 147 -14.09 20.37 14.62
C TYR A 147 -14.72 19.98 15.97
N ALA A 148 -14.29 18.88 16.57
CA ALA A 148 -14.76 18.45 17.88
C ALA A 148 -14.36 19.44 18.99
N GLU A 149 -13.15 19.99 18.93
CA GLU A 149 -12.66 21.01 19.86
C GLU A 149 -13.47 22.30 19.74
N ALA A 150 -13.69 22.80 18.52
CA ALA A 150 -14.52 23.98 18.27
C ALA A 150 -15.98 23.78 18.72
N LEU A 151 -16.55 22.59 18.47
CA LEU A 151 -17.92 22.28 18.94
C LEU A 151 -18.00 22.28 20.47
N ALA A 152 -16.99 21.74 21.14
CA ALA A 152 -16.94 21.73 22.60
C ALA A 152 -16.83 23.15 23.19
N GLU A 153 -16.03 24.03 22.55
CA GLU A 153 -15.91 25.44 22.93
C GLU A 153 -17.25 26.18 22.77
N ILE A 154 -17.91 26.03 21.61
CA ILE A 154 -19.24 26.62 21.36
C ILE A 154 -20.27 26.13 22.39
N GLN A 155 -20.28 24.82 22.70
CA GLN A 155 -21.18 24.27 23.70
C GLN A 155 -20.94 24.84 25.10
N GLN A 156 -19.68 25.09 25.47
CA GLN A 156 -19.34 25.73 26.74
C GLN A 156 -19.81 27.19 26.77
N GLU A 157 -19.59 27.94 25.70
CA GLU A 157 -20.06 29.33 25.57
C GLU A 157 -21.60 29.42 25.63
N GLU A 158 -22.31 28.55 24.91
CA GLU A 158 -23.76 28.49 24.92
C GLU A 158 -24.31 28.13 26.30
N ALA A 159 -23.70 27.16 26.99
CA ALA A 159 -24.09 26.76 28.33
C ALA A 159 -23.88 27.90 29.35
N ALA A 160 -22.75 28.62 29.26
CA ALA A 160 -22.49 29.79 30.09
C ALA A 160 -23.51 30.91 29.82
N ALA A 161 -23.79 31.22 28.54
CA ALA A 161 -24.76 32.24 28.17
C ALA A 161 -26.20 31.90 28.61
N LEU A 162 -26.58 30.62 28.59
CA LEU A 162 -27.86 30.14 29.14
C LEU A 162 -27.93 30.29 30.66
N ALA A 163 -26.85 29.94 31.36
CA ALA A 163 -26.76 30.10 32.82
C ALA A 163 -26.88 31.57 33.23
N ASP A 164 -26.21 32.49 32.51
CA ASP A 164 -26.30 33.93 32.78
C ASP A 164 -27.71 34.47 32.55
N LYS A 165 -28.37 34.09 31.44
CA LYS A 165 -29.77 34.47 31.18
C LYS A 165 -30.71 33.93 32.25
N ALA A 166 -30.50 32.71 32.72
CA ALA A 166 -31.29 32.10 33.79
C ALA A 166 -31.10 32.84 35.11
N ALA A 167 -29.85 33.19 35.47
CA ALA A 167 -29.53 33.95 36.67
C ALA A 167 -30.16 35.35 36.66
N VAL A 168 -30.07 36.07 35.53
CA VAL A 168 -30.72 37.38 35.35
C VAL A 168 -32.23 37.26 35.53
N ARG A 169 -32.85 36.22 34.96
CA ARG A 169 -34.30 36.01 35.07
C ARG A 169 -34.72 35.65 36.50
N ALA A 170 -33.94 34.82 37.20
CA ALA A 170 -34.19 34.50 38.60
C ALA A 170 -34.13 35.76 39.48
N ALA A 171 -33.10 36.60 39.31
CA ALA A 171 -32.97 37.87 40.04
C ALA A 171 -34.15 38.82 39.78
N GLN A 172 -34.65 38.91 38.54
CA GLN A 172 -35.84 39.70 38.21
C GLN A 172 -37.12 39.16 38.88
N ILE A 173 -37.27 37.83 38.96
CA ILE A 173 -38.40 37.20 39.63
C ILE A 173 -38.34 37.47 41.13
N GLU A 174 -37.18 37.30 41.76
CA GLU A 174 -36.98 37.60 43.18
C GLU A 174 -37.24 39.06 43.50
N ALA A 175 -36.76 39.99 42.67
CA ALA A 175 -37.05 41.42 42.81
C ALA A 175 -38.56 41.71 42.73
N ARG A 176 -39.28 41.08 41.79
CA ARG A 176 -40.75 41.18 41.69
C ARG A 176 -41.49 40.59 42.89
N ILE A 177 -40.99 39.49 43.46
CA ILE A 177 -41.56 38.88 44.67
C ILE A 177 -41.33 39.79 45.88
N ALA A 178 -40.12 40.36 46.02
CA ALA A 178 -39.78 41.30 47.07
C ALA A 178 -40.62 42.59 46.99
N GLU A 179 -40.83 43.12 45.79
CA GLU A 179 -41.68 44.30 45.58
C GLU A 179 -43.15 44.03 45.96
N LYS A 180 -43.68 42.86 45.57
CA LYS A 180 -45.04 42.44 45.93
C LYS A 180 -45.23 42.11 47.41
N SER A 181 -44.18 41.66 48.11
CA SER A 181 -44.27 41.33 49.54
C SER A 181 -44.17 42.56 50.45
N GLN A 182 -43.73 43.71 49.93
CA GLN A 182 -43.69 44.98 50.67
C GLN A 182 -45.03 45.75 50.67
N THR A 183 -46.03 45.34 49.87
CA THR A 183 -47.35 46.00 49.88
C THR A 183 -48.24 45.58 51.06
N LYS A 184 -48.24 46.48 52.07
CA LYS A 184 -49.15 46.74 53.21
C LYS A 184 -49.25 45.74 54.38
N PRO A 185 -48.86 46.13 55.62
CA PRO A 185 -49.36 45.48 56.83
C PRO A 185 -50.86 45.77 56.97
N ALA A 186 -51.64 44.74 57.31
CA ALA A 186 -53.05 44.87 57.61
C ALA A 186 -53.25 45.88 58.75
N THR A 187 -53.80 47.05 58.43
CA THR A 187 -54.24 48.03 59.43
C THR A 187 -55.30 47.38 60.30
N LYS A 188 -54.93 47.05 61.56
CA LYS A 188 -55.88 46.67 62.62
C LYS A 188 -56.93 47.76 62.72
N ARG A 189 -58.17 47.40 62.42
CA ARG A 189 -59.34 48.24 62.62
C ARG A 189 -59.58 48.39 64.13
N THR A 190 -59.16 49.51 64.69
CA THR A 190 -59.51 49.93 66.05
C THR A 190 -60.88 50.61 66.07
N ALA A 191 -61.73 50.10 66.98
CA ALA A 191 -62.86 50.72 67.69
C ALA A 191 -64.02 51.34 66.89
N LYS A 192 -65.25 50.88 67.16
CA LYS A 192 -66.10 51.47 68.21
C LYS A 192 -67.20 50.49 68.63
#